data_AF-A0A6C0EHF0-F1
#
_entry.id   AF-A0A6C0EHF0-F1
#
_cell.length_a   1.000
_cell.length_b   1.000
_cell.length_c   1.000
_cell.angle_alpha   90.00
_cell.angle_beta   90.00
_cell.angle_gamma   90.00
#
_symmetry.space_group_name_H-M   'P 1'
#
loop_
_entity.id
_entity.type
_entity.pdbx_description
1 polymer ?
#
loop_
_entity_poly.entity_id
_entity_poly.type
_entity_poly.pdbx_seq_one_letter_code
_entity_poly.pdbx_strand_id
1 'polypeptide(L)'
;MSKLISFKKIERELQNGNYHLTNTKINKLQTIKQISRTKKPKGLWYSTNKWITHDIHTDKQKQNICCYIYKIKIKKSDLTSKLNDTSTSKILQIKTIKQLDLFIEKYEYKNSQSYHNINWRSVSKDFKGIEFKPYINLSKIEKAKKILSMEDYIMNKFNKTQKLSQKQLDDNWDYYYDIYYKEYYSTFITKYGFYDTIDIDSGCIWDTSILDIDDTDNLILLYKKNNNKWFIN
;
A
#
# COMPACT_ATOMS: atom_id res chain seq x y z
N MET A 1 27.41 23.81 -4.22
CA MET A 1 26.54 24.17 -5.37
C MET A 1 25.59 23.01 -5.63
N SER A 2 24.28 23.24 -5.68
CA SER A 2 23.30 22.20 -5.99
C SER A 2 23.35 21.80 -7.46
N LYS A 3 23.50 20.51 -7.77
CA LYS A 3 23.61 20.01 -9.15
C LYS A 3 22.24 19.66 -9.71
N LEU A 4 21.90 20.22 -10.88
CA LEU A 4 20.69 19.85 -11.63
C LEU A 4 20.74 18.36 -11.99
N ILE A 5 19.65 17.65 -11.77
CA ILE A 5 19.53 16.22 -12.10
C ILE A 5 18.34 15.99 -13.04
N SER A 6 18.54 15.11 -14.02
CA SER A 6 17.47 14.72 -14.93
C SER A 6 16.51 13.73 -14.26
N PHE A 7 15.24 13.82 -14.59
CA PHE A 7 14.20 12.91 -14.10
C PHE A 7 14.54 11.44 -14.36
N LYS A 8 14.98 11.08 -15.57
CA LYS A 8 15.39 9.71 -15.91
C LYS A 8 16.50 9.15 -15.03
N LYS A 9 17.33 10.02 -14.43
CA LYS A 9 18.35 9.61 -13.46
C LYS A 9 17.73 9.39 -12.08
N ILE A 10 16.85 10.29 -11.64
CA ILE A 10 16.05 10.11 -10.41
C ILE A 10 15.29 8.77 -10.47
N GLU A 11 14.52 8.53 -11.52
CA GLU A 11 13.74 7.29 -11.67
C GLU A 11 14.59 6.04 -11.50
N ARG A 12 15.79 6.00 -12.11
CA ARG A 12 16.74 4.89 -11.99
C ARG A 12 17.23 4.70 -10.56
N GLU A 13 17.56 5.79 -9.86
CA GLU A 13 18.00 5.74 -8.47
C GLU A 13 16.88 5.32 -7.51
N LEU A 14 15.64 5.74 -7.79
CA LEU A 14 14.47 5.38 -7.01
C LEU A 14 13.97 3.95 -7.22
N GLN A 15 14.59 3.16 -8.10
CA GLN A 15 14.12 1.80 -8.38
C GLN A 15 14.24 0.84 -7.19
N ASN A 16 15.21 1.11 -6.31
CA ASN A 16 15.59 0.21 -5.23
C ASN A 16 15.74 0.98 -3.93
N GLY A 17 14.68 1.07 -3.12
CA GLY A 17 14.77 1.70 -1.82
C GLY A 17 13.42 1.87 -1.15
N ASN A 18 13.40 2.68 -0.09
CA ASN A 18 12.21 3.17 0.57
C ASN A 18 12.31 4.69 0.52
N TYR A 19 11.32 5.35 -0.07
CA TYR A 19 11.40 6.78 -0.35
C TYR A 19 10.13 7.49 0.11
N HIS A 20 10.29 8.71 0.59
CA HIS A 20 9.20 9.58 1.01
C HIS A 20 9.20 10.85 0.17
N LEU A 21 8.02 11.21 -0.33
CA LEU A 21 7.79 12.42 -1.12
C LEU A 21 6.97 13.41 -0.29
N THR A 22 7.41 14.67 -0.22
CA THR A 22 6.70 15.71 0.54
C THR A 22 6.88 17.09 -0.08
N ASN A 23 5.93 17.98 0.20
CA ASN A 23 5.96 19.39 -0.20
C ASN A 23 6.77 20.26 0.78
N THR A 24 6.99 19.80 2.01
CA THR A 24 7.68 20.55 3.06
C THR A 24 8.98 19.86 3.48
N LYS A 25 10.04 20.64 3.71
CA LYS A 25 11.27 20.09 4.30
C LYS A 25 10.96 19.52 5.69
N ILE A 26 11.31 18.27 5.92
CA ILE A 26 11.24 17.65 7.23
C ILE A 26 12.43 18.15 8.05
N ASN A 27 12.12 18.90 9.09
CA ASN A 27 13.12 19.36 10.08
C ASN A 27 13.19 18.42 11.29
N LYS A 28 12.07 17.79 11.64
CA LYS A 28 11.96 16.84 12.75
C LYS A 28 10.83 15.85 12.47
N LEU A 29 11.06 14.58 12.73
CA LEU A 29 10.01 13.56 12.74
C LEU A 29 9.32 13.52 14.10
N GLN A 30 8.02 13.21 14.10
CA GLN A 30 7.22 13.11 15.31
C GLN A 30 6.50 11.76 15.34
N THR A 31 6.51 11.12 16.51
CA THR A 31 5.68 9.95 16.77
C THR A 31 4.22 10.36 16.82
N ILE A 32 3.40 9.69 16.01
CA ILE A 32 1.97 9.95 15.86
C ILE A 32 1.17 8.83 16.52
N LYS A 33 0.39 9.21 17.55
CA LYS A 33 -0.57 8.30 18.17
C LYS A 33 -1.76 8.08 17.23
N GLN A 34 -2.06 6.82 16.94
CA GLN A 34 -3.25 6.47 16.16
C GLN A 34 -4.51 6.57 17.02
N ILE A 35 -5.33 7.58 16.74
CA ILE A 35 -6.60 7.80 17.46
C ILE A 35 -7.76 7.15 16.69
N SER A 36 -7.72 7.22 15.36
CA SER A 36 -8.75 6.65 14.49
C SER A 36 -8.61 5.13 14.42
N ARG A 37 -9.75 4.43 14.41
CA ARG A 37 -9.80 2.99 14.18
C ARG A 37 -9.76 2.67 12.69
N THR A 38 -10.55 3.38 11.87
CA THR A 38 -10.86 2.97 10.49
C THR A 38 -10.16 3.80 9.41
N LYS A 39 -9.67 5.00 9.75
CA LYS A 39 -8.90 5.81 8.79
C LYS A 39 -7.50 5.24 8.67
N LYS A 40 -6.89 5.37 7.49
CA LYS A 40 -5.47 5.05 7.27
C LYS A 40 -4.60 5.58 8.41
N PRO A 41 -3.53 4.85 8.76
CA PRO A 41 -2.65 5.29 9.82
C PRO A 41 -2.00 6.62 9.42
N LYS A 42 -1.88 7.53 10.38
CA LYS A 42 -1.09 8.75 10.23
C LYS A 42 0.36 8.43 10.52
N GLY A 43 1.28 8.86 9.67
CA GLY A 43 2.70 8.58 9.88
C GLY A 43 3.56 9.06 8.71
N LEU A 44 4.83 8.71 8.76
CA LEU A 44 5.75 8.82 7.65
C LEU A 44 5.45 7.71 6.64
N TRP A 45 4.67 8.05 5.61
CA TRP A 45 4.37 7.16 4.49
C TRP A 45 5.51 7.13 3.48
N TYR A 46 5.81 5.96 2.94
CA TYR A 46 6.89 5.80 1.99
C TYR A 46 6.61 4.70 0.97
N SER A 47 7.19 4.83 -0.22
CA SER A 47 7.04 3.87 -1.31
C SER A 47 8.34 3.17 -1.64
N THR A 48 8.24 1.96 -2.18
CA THR A 48 9.39 1.13 -2.52
C THR A 48 9.94 1.35 -3.93
N ASN A 49 9.20 2.02 -4.84
CA ASN A 49 9.66 2.40 -6.18
C ASN A 49 8.57 3.15 -6.98
N LYS A 50 7.57 2.41 -7.49
CA LYS A 50 6.70 2.85 -8.60
C LYS A 50 5.77 4.02 -8.29
N TRP A 51 5.39 4.23 -7.03
CA TRP A 51 4.44 5.29 -6.70
C TRP A 51 5.11 6.67 -6.74
N ILE A 52 6.36 6.77 -6.30
CA ILE A 52 7.04 8.06 -6.33
C ILE A 52 7.35 8.47 -7.76
N THR A 53 7.72 7.51 -8.62
CA THR A 53 7.85 7.81 -10.05
C THR A 53 6.48 8.20 -10.63
N HIS A 54 5.40 7.50 -10.34
CA HIS A 54 4.06 7.91 -10.78
C HIS A 54 3.69 9.33 -10.31
N ASP A 55 3.91 9.65 -9.04
CA ASP A 55 3.56 10.95 -8.43
C ASP A 55 4.37 12.10 -9.03
N ILE A 56 5.64 11.88 -9.37
CA ILE A 56 6.47 12.90 -10.02
C ILE A 56 6.26 12.98 -11.54
N HIS A 57 5.66 11.96 -12.19
CA HIS A 57 5.54 11.88 -13.66
C HIS A 57 4.13 12.15 -14.19
N THR A 58 3.11 11.61 -13.53
CA THR A 58 1.75 11.53 -14.09
C THR A 58 0.80 12.46 -13.37
N ASP A 59 0.96 12.60 -12.05
CA ASP A 59 0.09 13.45 -11.24
C ASP A 59 0.56 14.91 -11.31
N LYS A 60 -0.10 15.71 -12.16
CA LYS A 60 0.19 17.15 -12.32
C LYS A 60 0.02 17.93 -11.01
N GLN A 61 -0.91 17.53 -10.14
CA GLN A 61 -1.11 18.20 -8.85
C GLN A 61 0.07 17.91 -7.93
N LYS A 62 0.45 16.63 -7.78
CA LYS A 62 1.61 16.22 -6.98
C LYS A 62 2.92 16.77 -7.52
N GLN A 63 3.08 16.85 -8.83
CA GLN A 63 4.23 17.53 -9.44
C GLN A 63 4.35 18.96 -8.97
N ASN A 64 3.26 19.71 -8.88
CA ASN A 64 3.33 21.12 -8.50
C ASN A 64 3.56 21.35 -7.01
N ILE A 65 3.16 20.40 -6.15
CA ILE A 65 3.25 20.56 -4.69
C ILE A 65 4.48 19.87 -4.10
N CYS A 66 4.92 18.73 -4.62
CA CYS A 66 6.00 17.95 -4.01
C CYS A 66 7.38 18.52 -4.33
N CYS A 67 8.14 18.80 -3.28
CA CYS A 67 9.39 19.56 -3.35
C CYS A 67 10.60 18.81 -2.81
N TYR A 68 10.40 17.70 -2.09
CA TYR A 68 11.48 16.99 -1.41
C TYR A 68 11.30 15.48 -1.55
N ILE A 69 12.40 14.79 -1.85
CA ILE A 69 12.46 13.33 -1.87
C ILE A 69 13.49 12.88 -0.84
N TYR A 70 13.03 12.10 0.12
CA TYR A 70 13.86 11.50 1.17
C TYR A 70 14.03 10.01 0.93
N LYS A 71 15.23 9.49 1.17
CA LYS A 71 15.48 8.05 1.33
C LYS A 71 15.34 7.68 2.80
N ILE A 72 14.52 6.68 3.07
CA ILE A 72 14.34 6.11 4.40
C ILE A 72 15.19 4.84 4.49
N LYS A 73 16.14 4.80 5.43
CA LYS A 73 16.83 3.57 5.80
C LYS A 73 16.12 2.95 6.99
N ILE A 74 15.70 1.70 6.85
CA ILE A 74 15.10 0.92 7.92
C ILE A 74 16.08 -0.19 8.26
N LYS A 75 16.50 -0.29 9.52
CA LYS A 75 17.42 -1.34 9.96
C LYS A 75 16.70 -2.68 9.88
N LYS A 76 17.38 -3.71 9.37
CA LYS A 76 16.79 -5.06 9.26
C LYS A 76 16.33 -5.60 10.62
N SER A 77 17.03 -5.23 11.69
CA SER A 77 16.67 -5.56 13.08
C SER A 77 15.30 -5.02 13.46
N ASP A 78 14.81 -3.96 12.83
CA ASP A 78 13.56 -3.27 13.18
C ASP A 78 12.36 -3.82 12.42
N LEU A 79 12.58 -4.78 11.53
CA LEU A 79 11.53 -5.45 10.77
C LEU A 79 11.15 -6.77 11.44
N THR A 80 9.86 -7.09 11.46
CA THR A 80 9.35 -8.42 11.84
C THR A 80 8.31 -8.89 10.84
N SER A 81 8.25 -10.18 10.58
CA SER A 81 7.16 -10.79 9.81
C SER A 81 6.22 -11.63 10.67
N LYS A 82 6.39 -11.55 12.00
CA LYS A 82 5.61 -12.30 12.98
C LYS A 82 4.48 -11.41 13.50
N LEU A 83 3.23 -11.84 13.35
CA LEU A 83 2.06 -11.09 13.81
C LEU A 83 1.91 -11.08 15.34
N ASN A 84 2.53 -12.04 16.01
CA ASN A 84 2.54 -12.21 17.46
C ASN A 84 3.85 -11.73 18.10
N ASP A 85 4.64 -10.93 17.38
CA ASP A 85 5.85 -10.35 17.93
C ASP A 85 5.49 -9.41 19.09
N THR A 86 5.82 -9.83 20.31
CA THR A 86 5.50 -9.09 21.54
C THR A 86 6.51 -7.97 21.82
N SER A 87 7.54 -7.80 20.99
CA SER A 87 8.58 -6.80 21.23
C SER A 87 8.10 -5.34 21.11
N THR A 88 6.85 -5.10 20.66
CA THR A 88 6.17 -3.77 20.49
C THR A 88 6.99 -2.69 19.76
N SER A 89 8.14 -3.05 19.21
CA SER A 89 9.19 -2.12 18.77
C SER A 89 9.58 -2.30 17.31
N LYS A 90 8.79 -3.06 16.55
CA LYS A 90 9.09 -3.43 15.16
C LYS A 90 8.08 -2.86 14.18
N ILE A 91 8.52 -2.74 12.93
CA ILE A 91 7.68 -2.55 11.77
C ILE A 91 7.26 -3.93 11.26
N LEU A 92 5.95 -4.15 11.15
CA LEU A 92 5.42 -5.38 10.58
C LEU A 92 5.63 -5.41 9.07
N GLN A 93 6.32 -6.41 8.57
CA GLN A 93 6.56 -6.64 7.15
C GLN A 93 5.68 -7.78 6.62
N ILE A 94 4.71 -7.42 5.78
CA ILE A 94 3.81 -8.35 5.09
C ILE A 94 4.42 -8.63 3.71
N LYS A 95 4.83 -9.88 3.49
CA LYS A 95 5.54 -10.32 2.26
C LYS A 95 4.70 -11.20 1.35
N THR A 96 3.65 -11.79 1.90
CA THR A 96 2.84 -12.80 1.21
C THR A 96 1.36 -12.55 1.45
N ILE A 97 0.54 -13.07 0.56
CA ILE A 97 -0.91 -12.97 0.67
C ILE A 97 -1.45 -13.76 1.86
N LYS A 98 -0.81 -14.89 2.20
CA LYS A 98 -1.12 -15.63 3.43
C LYS A 98 -0.88 -14.78 4.68
N GLN A 99 0.20 -13.99 4.72
CA GLN A 99 0.44 -13.06 5.84
C GLN A 99 -0.57 -11.92 5.85
N LEU A 100 -0.97 -11.43 4.68
CA LEU A 100 -2.03 -10.43 4.56
C LEU A 100 -3.37 -10.96 5.09
N ASP A 101 -3.72 -12.22 4.79
CA ASP A 101 -4.92 -12.86 5.32
C ASP A 101 -4.91 -12.90 6.84
N LEU A 102 -3.82 -13.38 7.44
CA LEU A 102 -3.67 -13.45 8.89
C LEU A 102 -3.66 -12.06 9.54
N PHE A 103 -3.11 -11.06 8.85
CA PHE A 103 -3.15 -9.68 9.30
C PHE A 103 -4.58 -9.14 9.32
N ILE A 104 -5.33 -9.33 8.22
CA ILE A 104 -6.74 -8.93 8.14
C ILE A 104 -7.53 -9.65 9.22
N GLU A 105 -7.41 -10.97 9.36
CA GLU A 105 -8.11 -11.75 10.39
C GLU A 105 -7.83 -11.23 11.81
N LYS A 106 -6.58 -10.89 12.13
CA LYS A 106 -6.21 -10.40 13.47
C LYS A 106 -6.72 -8.99 13.74
N TYR A 107 -6.69 -8.10 12.75
CA TYR A 107 -6.93 -6.66 12.95
C TYR A 107 -8.19 -6.14 12.29
N GLU A 108 -9.01 -6.98 11.66
CA GLU A 108 -10.24 -6.55 11.04
C GLU A 108 -11.20 -5.93 12.06
N TYR A 109 -11.85 -4.87 11.62
CA TYR A 109 -12.94 -4.22 12.30
C TYR A 109 -14.15 -4.30 11.38
N LYS A 110 -15.12 -5.12 11.77
CA LYS A 110 -16.43 -5.19 11.13
C LYS A 110 -17.22 -3.96 11.57
N ASN A 111 -17.40 -2.99 10.68
CA ASN A 111 -18.40 -1.94 10.88
C ASN A 111 -19.74 -2.42 10.31
N SER A 112 -20.80 -1.62 10.48
CA SER A 112 -22.13 -1.92 9.90
C SER A 112 -22.16 -1.86 8.37
N GLN A 113 -21.06 -1.44 7.73
CA GLN A 113 -20.92 -1.42 6.28
C GLN A 113 -20.21 -2.70 5.82
N SER A 114 -20.39 -3.08 4.57
CA SER A 114 -19.88 -4.34 4.02
C SER A 114 -18.35 -4.41 3.88
N TYR A 115 -17.60 -3.39 4.31
CA TYR A 115 -16.15 -3.29 4.08
C TYR A 115 -15.35 -3.81 5.28
N HIS A 116 -14.34 -4.65 5.01
CA HIS A 116 -13.35 -5.02 6.02
C HIS A 116 -12.41 -3.84 6.23
N ASN A 117 -12.57 -3.15 7.35
CA ASN A 117 -11.64 -2.12 7.76
C ASN A 117 -10.55 -2.72 8.66
N ILE A 118 -9.37 -2.13 8.67
CA ILE A 118 -8.32 -2.49 9.63
C ILE A 118 -8.42 -1.58 10.84
N ASN A 119 -8.37 -2.14 12.04
CA ASN A 119 -8.29 -1.40 13.29
C ASN A 119 -6.85 -0.89 13.51
N TRP A 120 -6.52 0.24 12.88
CA TRP A 120 -5.18 0.82 12.94
C TRP A 120 -4.73 1.19 14.35
N ARG A 121 -5.67 1.51 15.25
CA ARG A 121 -5.39 1.73 16.67
C ARG A 121 -4.91 0.45 17.36
N SER A 122 -5.41 -0.72 16.96
CA SER A 122 -4.90 -2.00 17.47
C SER A 122 -3.55 -2.33 16.85
N VAL A 123 -3.39 -2.16 15.53
CA VAL A 123 -2.10 -2.38 14.85
C VAL A 123 -0.99 -1.53 15.47
N SER A 124 -1.27 -0.26 15.80
CA SER A 124 -0.29 0.65 16.39
C SER A 124 0.10 0.34 17.84
N LYS A 125 -0.63 -0.54 18.53
CA LYS A 125 -0.23 -1.04 19.85
C LYS A 125 0.81 -2.15 19.72
N ASP A 126 0.71 -2.95 18.67
CA ASP A 126 1.54 -4.12 18.46
C ASP A 126 2.82 -3.76 17.66
N PHE A 127 2.76 -2.74 16.81
CA PHE A 127 3.85 -2.34 15.91
C PHE A 127 4.07 -0.83 15.87
N LYS A 128 5.28 -0.43 15.46
CA LYS A 128 5.69 0.96 15.20
C LYS A 128 5.44 1.43 13.76
N GLY A 129 5.15 0.49 12.88
CA GLY A 129 4.84 0.72 11.49
C GLY A 129 4.43 -0.55 10.77
N ILE A 130 4.12 -0.42 9.48
CA ILE A 130 3.78 -1.53 8.58
C ILE A 130 4.46 -1.34 7.22
N GLU A 131 4.88 -2.43 6.59
CA GLU A 131 5.47 -2.46 5.26
C GLU A 131 4.92 -3.64 4.45
N PHE A 132 4.46 -3.37 3.22
CA PHE A 132 4.02 -4.36 2.25
C PHE A 132 5.12 -4.55 1.19
N LYS A 133 5.94 -5.60 1.33
CA LYS A 133 7.14 -5.79 0.50
C LYS A 133 7.31 -7.27 0.09
N PRO A 134 7.16 -7.62 -1.21
CA PRO A 134 6.89 -6.72 -2.34
C PRO A 134 5.49 -6.09 -2.26
N TYR A 135 5.27 -5.00 -3.01
CA TYR A 135 3.95 -4.38 -3.12
C TYR A 135 2.89 -5.44 -3.52
N ILE A 136 1.81 -5.51 -2.74
CA ILE A 136 0.70 -6.44 -2.93
C ILE A 136 -0.48 -5.61 -3.47
N ASN A 137 -0.85 -5.81 -4.73
CA ASN A 137 -2.03 -5.21 -5.36
C ASN A 137 -3.10 -6.28 -5.64
N LEU A 138 -4.33 -5.90 -6.02
CA LEU A 138 -5.37 -6.90 -6.24
C LEU A 138 -5.01 -7.87 -7.35
N SER A 139 -4.42 -7.44 -8.46
CA SER A 139 -4.02 -8.37 -9.52
C SER A 139 -3.13 -9.52 -9.02
N LYS A 140 -2.18 -9.24 -8.11
CA LYS A 140 -1.38 -10.30 -7.46
C LYS A 140 -2.23 -11.16 -6.52
N ILE A 141 -3.17 -10.55 -5.80
CA ILE A 141 -4.06 -11.26 -4.89
C ILE A 141 -4.99 -12.19 -5.68
N GLU A 142 -5.66 -11.69 -6.72
CA GLU A 142 -6.49 -12.43 -7.66
C GLU A 142 -5.75 -13.64 -8.21
N LYS A 143 -4.54 -13.42 -8.75
CA LYS A 143 -3.72 -14.51 -9.29
C LYS A 143 -3.38 -15.56 -8.25
N ALA A 144 -2.96 -15.17 -7.06
CA ALA A 144 -2.54 -16.13 -6.03
C ALA A 144 -3.73 -16.87 -5.39
N LYS A 145 -4.88 -16.20 -5.29
CA LYS A 145 -6.13 -16.77 -4.80
C LYS A 145 -6.86 -17.58 -5.87
N LYS A 146 -6.34 -17.60 -7.11
CA LYS A 146 -6.98 -18.21 -8.27
C LYS A 146 -8.42 -17.70 -8.42
N ILE A 147 -8.58 -16.38 -8.25
CA ILE A 147 -9.87 -15.74 -8.48
C ILE A 147 -10.20 -15.94 -9.93
N LEU A 148 -11.31 -16.64 -10.15
CA LEU A 148 -11.78 -16.94 -11.50
C LEU A 148 -12.11 -15.62 -12.19
N SER A 149 -11.80 -15.56 -13.49
CA SER A 149 -12.40 -14.54 -14.33
C SER A 149 -13.92 -14.64 -14.21
N MET A 150 -14.63 -13.54 -14.48
CA MET A 150 -16.08 -13.55 -14.41
C MET A 150 -16.68 -14.65 -15.31
N GLU A 151 -16.16 -14.78 -16.53
CA GLU A 151 -16.51 -15.87 -17.46
C GLU A 151 -16.26 -17.23 -16.84
N ASP A 152 -15.07 -17.50 -16.30
CA ASP A 152 -14.74 -18.78 -15.68
C ASP A 152 -15.63 -19.07 -14.46
N TYR A 153 -15.96 -18.06 -13.66
CA TYR A 153 -16.85 -18.22 -12.51
C TYR A 153 -18.26 -18.60 -12.95
N ILE A 154 -18.82 -17.86 -13.92
CA ILE A 154 -20.16 -18.09 -14.45
C ILE A 154 -20.21 -19.47 -15.10
N MET A 155 -19.24 -19.80 -15.96
CA MET A 155 -19.14 -21.10 -16.61
C MET A 155 -19.05 -22.23 -15.58
N ASN A 156 -18.18 -22.12 -14.57
CA ASN A 156 -18.03 -23.16 -13.55
C ASN A 156 -19.28 -23.33 -12.68
N LYS A 157 -19.99 -22.25 -12.35
CA LYS A 157 -21.17 -22.28 -11.48
C LYS A 157 -22.41 -22.74 -12.23
N PHE A 158 -22.65 -22.23 -13.43
CA PHE A 158 -23.91 -22.44 -14.16
C PHE A 158 -23.83 -23.54 -15.21
N ASN A 159 -22.69 -23.84 -15.84
CA ASN A 159 -22.64 -24.98 -16.78
C ASN A 159 -22.76 -26.34 -16.10
N LYS A 160 -22.34 -26.44 -14.83
CA LYS A 160 -22.50 -27.69 -14.07
C LYS A 160 -23.96 -28.05 -13.84
N THR A 161 -24.85 -27.07 -13.82
CA THR A 161 -26.27 -27.25 -13.45
C THR A 161 -27.24 -27.00 -14.60
N GLN A 162 -26.94 -26.05 -15.49
CA GLN A 162 -27.88 -25.56 -16.50
C GLN A 162 -27.43 -25.81 -17.95
N LYS A 163 -26.16 -26.22 -18.18
CA LYS A 163 -25.57 -26.43 -19.53
C LYS A 163 -25.92 -25.30 -20.51
N LEU A 164 -25.64 -24.06 -20.13
CA LEU A 164 -26.01 -22.89 -20.93
C LEU A 164 -25.19 -22.87 -22.23
N SER A 165 -25.85 -22.54 -23.34
CA SER A 165 -25.15 -22.19 -24.57
C SER A 165 -24.50 -20.81 -24.44
N GLN A 166 -23.46 -20.54 -25.24
CA GLN A 166 -22.80 -19.22 -25.27
C GLN A 166 -23.82 -18.09 -25.52
N LYS A 167 -24.75 -18.30 -26.46
CA LYS A 167 -25.81 -17.35 -26.74
C LYS A 167 -26.67 -17.01 -25.51
N GLN A 168 -27.01 -18.00 -24.69
CA GLN A 168 -27.79 -17.75 -23.47
C GLN A 168 -27.01 -16.96 -22.42
N LEU A 169 -25.68 -17.12 -22.36
CA LEU A 169 -24.82 -16.31 -21.51
C LEU A 169 -24.78 -14.88 -21.99
N ASP A 170 -24.60 -14.68 -23.29
CA ASP A 170 -24.54 -13.35 -23.91
C ASP A 170 -25.88 -12.62 -23.77
N ASP A 171 -27.00 -13.30 -24.02
CA ASP A 171 -28.36 -12.75 -23.92
C ASP A 171 -28.75 -12.37 -22.47
N ASN A 172 -28.07 -12.92 -21.46
CA ASN A 172 -28.35 -12.69 -20.03
C ASN A 172 -27.11 -12.18 -19.27
N TRP A 173 -26.18 -11.53 -19.97
CA TRP A 173 -24.89 -11.15 -19.40
C TRP A 173 -25.02 -10.31 -18.13
N ASP A 174 -25.92 -9.33 -18.12
CA ASP A 174 -26.15 -8.44 -16.97
C ASP A 174 -26.61 -9.19 -15.71
N TYR A 175 -27.43 -10.23 -15.88
CA TYR A 175 -27.88 -11.08 -14.78
C TYR A 175 -26.72 -11.86 -14.16
N TYR A 176 -25.90 -12.49 -14.99
CA TYR A 176 -24.75 -13.26 -14.48
C TYR A 176 -23.65 -12.35 -13.92
N TYR A 177 -23.47 -11.16 -14.51
CA TYR A 177 -22.61 -10.11 -14.00
C TYR A 177 -23.03 -9.71 -12.59
N ASP A 178 -24.31 -9.40 -12.37
CA ASP A 178 -24.85 -9.03 -11.06
C ASP A 178 -24.61 -10.12 -10.00
N ILE A 179 -24.77 -11.40 -10.36
CA ILE A 179 -24.46 -12.52 -9.48
C ILE A 179 -22.98 -12.62 -9.14
N TYR A 180 -22.10 -12.55 -10.15
CA TYR A 180 -20.64 -12.58 -9.93
C TYR A 180 -20.22 -11.45 -8.99
N TYR A 181 -20.74 -10.24 -9.22
CA TYR A 181 -20.43 -9.09 -8.39
C TYR A 181 -20.96 -9.25 -6.98
N LYS A 182 -22.23 -9.62 -6.80
CA LYS A 182 -22.85 -9.75 -5.47
C LYS A 182 -22.22 -10.84 -4.62
N GLU A 183 -21.88 -11.98 -5.20
CA GLU A 183 -21.44 -13.14 -4.43
C GLU A 183 -19.93 -13.25 -4.29
N TYR A 184 -19.19 -12.94 -5.35
CA TYR A 184 -17.79 -13.32 -5.48
C TYR A 184 -16.86 -12.10 -5.46
N TYR A 185 -17.10 -11.14 -6.34
CA TYR A 185 -16.26 -9.95 -6.44
C TYR A 185 -16.46 -8.99 -5.27
N SER A 186 -17.69 -8.81 -4.78
CA SER A 186 -17.97 -7.94 -3.62
C SER A 186 -17.18 -8.39 -2.40
N THR A 187 -17.23 -9.68 -2.03
CA THR A 187 -16.50 -10.25 -0.90
C THR A 187 -14.98 -10.10 -1.04
N PHE A 188 -14.48 -10.20 -2.27
CA PHE A 188 -13.07 -9.99 -2.56
C PHE A 188 -12.66 -8.53 -2.40
N ILE A 189 -13.37 -7.61 -3.04
CA ILE A 189 -13.12 -6.17 -2.98
C ILE A 189 -13.34 -5.63 -1.57
N THR A 190 -14.34 -6.11 -0.85
CA THR A 190 -14.58 -5.66 0.52
C THR A 190 -13.46 -6.09 1.47
N LYS A 191 -12.84 -7.25 1.20
CA LYS A 191 -11.75 -7.79 2.02
C LYS A 191 -10.39 -7.20 1.68
N TYR A 192 -10.09 -7.01 0.40
CA TYR A 192 -8.75 -6.61 -0.07
C TYR A 192 -8.72 -5.25 -0.77
N GLY A 193 -9.85 -4.65 -1.09
CA GLY A 193 -9.94 -3.40 -1.86
C GLY A 193 -9.28 -2.21 -1.17
N PHE A 194 -9.16 -2.24 0.16
CA PHE A 194 -8.31 -1.28 0.89
C PHE A 194 -6.87 -1.23 0.36
N TYR A 195 -6.37 -2.34 -0.19
CA TYR A 195 -5.01 -2.50 -0.70
C TYR A 195 -4.88 -2.32 -2.22
N ASP A 196 -5.97 -2.03 -2.94
CA ASP A 196 -5.94 -2.02 -4.41
C ASP A 196 -5.51 -0.69 -5.02
N THR A 197 -6.05 0.41 -4.53
CA THR A 197 -6.14 1.60 -5.38
C THR A 197 -5.49 2.79 -4.73
N ILE A 198 -4.32 3.21 -5.24
CA ILE A 198 -3.80 4.60 -5.11
C ILE A 198 -3.39 5.02 -3.67
N ASP A 199 -3.76 4.21 -2.69
CA ASP A 199 -3.93 4.67 -1.32
C ASP A 199 -2.92 4.10 -0.33
N ILE A 200 -2.12 3.11 -0.73
CA ILE A 200 -1.12 2.50 0.13
C ILE A 200 0.25 2.66 -0.52
N ASP A 201 0.95 3.70 -0.04
CA ASP A 201 2.40 3.72 -0.03
C ASP A 201 2.92 2.41 0.58
N SER A 202 4.01 1.86 0.02
CA SER A 202 4.52 0.53 0.38
C SER A 202 4.80 0.33 1.87
N GLY A 203 4.89 1.40 2.69
CA GLY A 203 4.86 1.31 4.13
C GLY A 203 4.49 2.63 4.83
N CYS A 204 4.19 2.53 6.12
CA CYS A 204 3.92 3.65 7.01
C CYS A 204 4.63 3.44 8.35
N ILE A 205 5.35 4.45 8.83
CA ILE A 205 5.94 4.48 10.18
C ILE A 205 5.22 5.55 10.99
N TRP A 206 4.51 5.16 12.04
CA TRP A 206 3.83 6.10 12.93
C TRP A 206 4.61 6.37 14.21
N ASP A 207 5.47 5.45 14.65
CA ASP A 207 6.41 5.71 15.73
C ASP A 207 7.82 5.92 15.18
N THR A 208 8.18 7.18 15.02
CA THR A 208 9.43 7.60 14.38
C THR A 208 10.64 7.42 15.29
N SER A 209 10.47 7.02 16.55
CA SER A 209 11.60 6.61 17.42
C SER A 209 12.38 5.40 16.86
N ILE A 210 11.78 4.65 15.92
CA ILE A 210 12.45 3.57 15.21
C ILE A 210 13.43 4.06 14.13
N LEU A 211 13.23 5.30 13.68
CA LEU A 211 14.15 6.00 12.81
C LEU A 211 14.95 6.89 13.73
N ASP A 212 16.11 6.42 14.21
CA ASP A 212 16.99 7.21 15.06
C ASP A 212 17.20 8.59 14.41
N ILE A 213 16.64 9.66 15.01
CA ILE A 213 16.50 10.99 14.38
C ILE A 213 17.77 11.80 14.58
N ASP A 214 18.47 11.56 15.71
CA ASP A 214 19.74 12.19 16.01
C ASP A 214 20.86 11.61 15.13
N ASP A 215 20.66 10.37 14.66
CA ASP A 215 21.44 9.76 13.60
C ASP A 215 20.83 10.10 12.22
N THR A 216 21.34 11.17 11.59
CA THR A 216 20.90 11.66 10.26
C THR A 216 20.90 10.60 9.14
N ASP A 217 21.42 9.40 9.41
CA ASP A 217 21.51 8.30 8.48
C ASP A 217 20.18 7.66 8.06
N ASN A 218 19.12 7.76 8.86
CA ASN A 218 17.86 7.04 8.58
C ASN A 218 16.88 7.79 7.67
N LEU A 219 17.00 9.12 7.55
CA LEU A 219 16.17 9.94 6.68
C LEU A 219 17.05 10.93 5.89
N ILE A 220 17.46 10.53 4.69
CA ILE A 220 18.41 11.29 3.87
C ILE A 220 17.65 12.09 2.82
N LEU A 221 17.76 13.41 2.84
CA LEU A 221 17.27 14.25 1.75
C LEU A 221 18.13 14.00 0.50
N LEU A 222 17.54 13.40 -0.54
CA LEU A 222 18.24 13.13 -1.80
C LEU A 222 18.08 14.27 -2.80
N TYR A 223 16.85 14.73 -2.98
CA TYR A 223 16.53 15.73 -3.99
C TYR A 223 15.60 16.81 -3.46
N LYS A 224 15.82 18.02 -3.95
CA LYS A 224 14.95 19.18 -3.76
C LYS A 224 14.50 19.72 -5.10
N LYS A 225 13.22 20.07 -5.22
CA LYS A 225 12.65 20.76 -6.38
C LYS A 225 12.74 22.27 -6.19
N ASN A 226 13.16 22.98 -7.23
CA ASN A 226 13.13 24.44 -7.31
C ASN A 226 12.81 24.86 -8.75
N ASN A 227 11.85 25.78 -8.95
CA ASN A 227 11.41 26.23 -10.27
C ASN A 227 11.15 25.09 -11.26
N ASN A 228 10.39 24.08 -10.81
CA ASN A 228 10.07 22.87 -11.57
C ASN A 228 11.24 21.96 -11.98
N LYS A 229 12.44 22.21 -11.45
CA LYS A 229 13.65 21.41 -11.70
C LYS A 229 14.12 20.74 -10.41
N TRP A 230 14.63 19.51 -10.53
CA TRP A 230 15.16 18.76 -9.40
C TRP A 230 16.68 18.94 -9.27
N PHE A 231 17.13 19.04 -8.03
CA PHE A 231 18.53 19.22 -7.67
C PHE A 231 18.93 18.18 -6.64
N ILE A 232 20.17 17.69 -6.77
CA ILE A 232 20.80 16.88 -5.74
C ILE A 232 21.07 17.77 -4.53
N ASN A 233 20.66 17.30 -3.35
CA ASN A 233 20.93 17.96 -2.08
C ASN A 233 22.33 17.63 -1.54
#